data_AF-A0AAX4P1E2-F1
#
_entry.id   AF-A0AAX4P1E2-F1
#
_cell.length_a   1.000
_cell.length_b   1.000
_cell.length_c   1.000
_cell.angle_alpha   90.00
_cell.angle_beta   90.00
_cell.angle_gamma   90.00
#
_symmetry.space_group_name_H-M   'P 1'
#
loop_
_entity.id
_entity.type
_entity.pdbx_description
1 polymer ?
#
loop_
_entity_poly.entity_id
_entity_poly.type
_entity_poly.pdbx_seq_one_letter_code
_entity_poly.pdbx_strand_id
1 'polypeptide(L)'
;MKKRGAKSANKSAKRSRRSANRTALDRLRAELKEVEDEQREARKTLEEAQKALEEAQQSIKELDKRKADLRAQEKKAAAAVQIEEVDHSREANATRECFLTRLPRDLWDVVADKVDKNDRAAFSMTCVLFREIQREKVKGKRWGPLTTNFNTSCTFTWSWFEFAAQLPRCVLHSLVQMAAKQNDPITLDLLKETLAPSRLPVAVFQREIAKGAALGGHLNLLKKMDFAKELNINDYWLCRSAASGGDLATIKWLRSKGKLFDHFCVMDAAGRGHLEAIKEMRRSKAPGTGESARARWNCGAVATAAEGGHVEVLQWLRQNGCPWGNSTCYNAARGGHLDALKWARSQDPPCPWGYMTCAYAAQGGHLEVLKWARSQDPPCPWSAVTCSEAADGGHLEFLKWARSQDPPCPWSESTCARAACGGHLDVLKWARSQDPPCPWSRDECRRRASMYGHQHIIDWIDQQEVESNVE
;
A
#
# COMPACT_ATOMS: atom_id res chain seq x y z
N MET A 1 115.85 10.36 -11.82
CA MET A 1 114.74 9.94 -12.72
C MET A 1 113.44 9.47 -12.03
N LYS A 2 113.38 9.13 -10.72
CA LYS A 2 112.18 8.53 -10.09
C LYS A 2 111.00 9.48 -9.71
N LYS A 3 111.20 10.81 -9.58
CA LYS A 3 110.10 11.76 -9.23
C LYS A 3 109.21 12.20 -10.41
N ARG A 4 109.65 12.02 -11.66
CA ARG A 4 108.85 12.37 -12.87
C ARG A 4 107.81 11.29 -13.23
N GLY A 5 108.10 10.01 -12.96
CA GLY A 5 107.18 8.89 -13.19
C GLY A 5 105.93 8.93 -12.32
N ALA A 6 106.06 9.21 -11.01
CA ALA A 6 104.94 9.28 -10.09
C ALA A 6 103.98 10.46 -10.36
N LYS A 7 104.50 11.63 -10.78
CA LYS A 7 103.66 12.77 -11.18
C LYS A 7 102.93 12.53 -12.52
N SER A 8 103.55 11.82 -13.46
CA SER A 8 102.96 11.44 -14.74
C SER A 8 101.84 10.40 -14.56
N ALA A 9 102.10 9.34 -13.77
CA ALA A 9 101.10 8.31 -13.44
C ALA A 9 99.88 8.89 -12.70
N ASN A 10 100.10 9.81 -11.76
CA ASN A 10 99.01 10.47 -11.02
C ASN A 10 98.19 11.44 -11.91
N LYS A 11 98.81 12.10 -12.90
CA LYS A 11 98.10 12.90 -13.91
C LYS A 11 97.29 12.01 -14.88
N SER A 12 97.83 10.87 -15.29
CA SER A 12 97.14 9.90 -16.15
C SER A 12 95.93 9.28 -15.44
N ALA A 13 96.10 8.85 -14.18
CA ALA A 13 95.01 8.33 -13.35
C ALA A 13 93.91 9.37 -13.10
N LYS A 14 94.26 10.65 -12.88
CA LYS A 14 93.28 11.75 -12.76
C LYS A 14 92.54 12.02 -14.08
N ARG A 15 93.20 11.94 -15.23
CA ARG A 15 92.56 12.08 -16.55
C ARG A 15 91.62 10.92 -16.85
N SER A 16 92.04 9.69 -16.57
CA SER A 16 91.21 8.50 -16.70
C SER A 16 89.97 8.57 -15.80
N ARG A 17 90.11 8.95 -14.52
CA ARG A 17 88.97 9.19 -13.62
C ARG A 17 88.04 10.31 -14.10
N ARG A 18 88.57 11.41 -14.63
CA ARG A 18 87.75 12.49 -15.21
C ARG A 18 87.00 12.04 -16.46
N SER A 19 87.63 11.22 -17.31
CA SER A 19 86.99 10.64 -18.48
C SER A 19 85.89 9.67 -18.09
N ALA A 20 86.15 8.75 -17.14
CA ALA A 20 85.16 7.82 -16.62
C ALA A 20 83.98 8.54 -15.96
N ASN A 21 84.25 9.58 -15.17
CA ASN A 21 83.20 10.40 -14.58
C ASN A 21 82.40 11.18 -15.62
N ARG A 22 83.02 11.64 -16.72
CA ARG A 22 82.31 12.30 -17.83
C ARG A 22 81.40 11.32 -18.55
N THR A 23 81.89 10.13 -18.87
CA THR A 23 81.07 9.06 -19.49
C THR A 23 79.93 8.62 -18.57
N ALA A 24 80.17 8.51 -17.25
CA ALA A 24 79.11 8.22 -16.28
C ALA A 24 78.07 9.36 -16.21
N LEU A 25 78.50 10.62 -16.24
CA LEU A 25 77.61 11.79 -16.27
C LEU A 25 76.77 11.83 -17.54
N ASP A 26 77.37 11.52 -18.70
CA ASP A 26 76.66 11.51 -19.98
C ASP A 26 75.64 10.36 -20.06
N ARG A 27 75.92 9.21 -19.44
CA ARG A 27 74.94 8.11 -19.27
C ARG A 27 73.77 8.52 -18.37
N LEU A 28 74.06 9.09 -17.21
CA LEU A 28 73.03 9.58 -16.29
C LEU A 28 72.14 10.66 -16.93
N ARG A 29 72.69 11.51 -17.80
CA ARG A 29 71.91 12.50 -18.55
C ARG A 29 71.02 11.88 -19.61
N ALA A 30 71.48 10.81 -20.27
CA ALA A 30 70.67 10.07 -21.22
C ALA A 30 69.51 9.34 -20.53
N GLU A 31 69.78 8.66 -19.41
CA GLU A 31 68.77 8.00 -18.57
C GLU A 31 67.77 9.03 -18.00
N LEU A 32 68.24 10.19 -17.55
CA LEU A 32 67.34 11.25 -17.07
C LEU A 32 66.39 11.73 -18.18
N LYS A 33 66.91 11.90 -19.40
CA LYS A 33 66.11 12.34 -20.55
C LYS A 33 65.07 11.28 -20.94
N GLU A 34 65.44 10.01 -20.92
CA GLU A 34 64.51 8.89 -21.18
C GLU A 34 63.37 8.87 -20.16
N VAL A 35 63.69 9.02 -18.87
CA VAL A 35 62.69 9.13 -17.80
C VAL A 35 61.80 10.37 -17.95
N GLU A 36 62.37 11.51 -18.37
CA GLU A 36 61.60 12.74 -18.63
C GLU A 36 60.63 12.57 -19.81
N ASP A 37 61.05 11.91 -20.88
CA ASP A 37 60.22 11.61 -22.05
C ASP A 37 59.11 10.59 -21.70
N GLU A 38 59.41 9.55 -20.92
CA GLU A 38 58.41 8.61 -20.38
C GLU A 38 57.39 9.31 -19.46
N GLN A 39 57.85 10.22 -18.59
CA GLN A 39 56.95 11.02 -17.75
C GLN A 39 56.04 11.92 -18.57
N ARG A 40 56.53 12.50 -19.68
CA ARG A 40 55.73 13.34 -20.56
C ARG A 40 54.62 12.52 -21.24
N GLU A 41 54.94 11.32 -21.73
CA GLU A 41 53.95 10.44 -22.36
C GLU A 41 52.92 9.93 -21.34
N ALA A 42 53.37 9.58 -20.13
CA ALA A 42 52.47 9.19 -19.03
C ALA A 42 51.52 10.34 -18.61
N ARG A 43 51.98 11.60 -18.64
CA ARG A 43 51.11 12.76 -18.38
C ARG A 43 50.06 12.95 -19.47
N LYS A 44 50.42 12.76 -20.74
CA LYS A 44 49.49 12.88 -21.86
C LYS A 44 48.39 11.81 -21.79
N THR A 45 48.76 10.56 -21.50
CA THR A 45 47.78 9.48 -21.32
C THR A 45 46.87 9.71 -20.10
N LEU A 46 47.40 10.31 -19.02
CA LEU A 46 46.59 10.72 -17.87
C LEU A 46 45.57 11.82 -18.21
N GLU A 47 45.97 12.83 -18.97
CA GLU A 47 45.05 13.90 -19.44
C GLU A 47 43.95 13.34 -20.34
N GLU A 48 44.27 12.42 -21.25
CA GLU A 48 43.28 11.74 -22.10
C GLU A 48 42.30 10.88 -21.27
N ALA A 49 42.80 10.17 -20.26
CA ALA A 49 41.97 9.38 -19.35
C ALA A 49 41.06 10.26 -18.46
N GLN A 50 41.55 11.44 -18.02
CA GLN A 50 40.76 12.41 -17.27
C GLN A 50 39.61 12.96 -18.11
N LYS A 51 39.87 13.30 -19.38
CA LYS A 51 38.82 13.74 -20.30
C LYS A 51 37.75 12.67 -20.52
N ALA A 52 38.16 11.42 -20.73
CA ALA A 52 37.22 10.30 -20.86
C ALA A 52 36.39 10.08 -19.58
N LEU A 53 36.97 10.30 -18.41
CA LEU A 53 36.27 10.22 -17.12
C LEU A 53 35.22 11.32 -16.98
N GLU A 54 35.52 12.55 -17.38
CA GLU A 54 34.56 13.67 -17.37
C GLU A 54 33.38 13.41 -18.31
N GLU A 55 33.64 12.91 -19.53
CA GLU A 55 32.59 12.52 -20.48
C GLU A 55 31.70 11.39 -19.92
N ALA A 56 32.29 10.38 -19.29
CA ALA A 56 31.56 9.30 -18.62
C ALA A 56 30.72 9.82 -17.45
N GLN A 57 31.25 10.75 -16.64
CA GLN A 57 30.51 11.37 -15.55
C GLN A 57 29.32 12.20 -16.06
N GLN A 58 29.46 12.88 -17.19
CA GLN A 58 28.37 13.61 -17.82
C GLN A 58 27.26 12.66 -18.31
N SER A 59 27.65 11.53 -18.92
CA SER A 59 26.71 10.47 -19.33
C SER A 59 25.97 9.85 -18.12
N ILE A 60 26.67 9.61 -17.01
CA ILE A 60 26.05 9.12 -15.77
C ILE A 60 25.02 10.12 -15.23
N LYS A 61 25.34 11.43 -15.21
CA LYS A 61 24.38 12.46 -14.77
C LYS A 61 23.12 12.48 -15.64
N GLU A 62 23.26 12.28 -16.96
CA GLU A 62 22.12 12.20 -17.87
C GLU A 62 21.26 10.96 -17.63
N LEU A 63 21.90 9.80 -17.40
CA LEU A 63 21.22 8.56 -17.04
C LEU A 63 20.50 8.65 -15.68
N ASP A 64 21.11 9.30 -14.69
CA ASP A 64 20.49 9.53 -13.38
C ASP A 64 19.26 10.44 -13.49
N LYS A 65 19.33 11.48 -14.32
CA LYS A 65 18.17 12.33 -14.64
C LYS A 65 17.06 11.50 -15.29
N ARG A 66 17.39 10.69 -16.30
CA ARG A 66 16.41 9.81 -16.97
C ARG A 66 15.81 8.77 -16.03
N LYS A 67 16.60 8.23 -15.10
CA LYS A 67 16.14 7.30 -14.05
C LYS A 67 15.21 7.98 -13.05
N ALA A 68 15.48 9.24 -12.68
CA ALA A 68 14.59 10.02 -11.83
C ALA A 68 13.25 10.32 -12.53
N ASP A 69 13.28 10.66 -13.82
CA ASP A 69 12.08 10.89 -14.62
C ASP A 69 11.24 9.62 -14.75
N LEU A 70 11.87 8.46 -15.02
CA LEU A 70 11.19 7.16 -15.06
C LEU A 70 10.59 6.77 -13.71
N ARG A 71 11.30 7.01 -12.59
CA ARG A 71 10.74 6.80 -11.24
C ARG A 71 9.57 7.74 -10.94
N ALA A 72 9.61 8.96 -11.44
CA ALA A 72 8.49 9.90 -11.32
C ALA A 72 7.29 9.42 -12.14
N GLN A 73 7.51 8.90 -13.35
CA GLN A 73 6.47 8.27 -14.17
C GLN A 73 5.92 7.00 -13.52
N GLU A 74 6.76 6.13 -12.97
CA GLU A 74 6.36 4.94 -12.24
C GLU A 74 5.54 5.31 -11.00
N LYS A 75 5.96 6.32 -10.23
CA LYS A 75 5.20 6.81 -9.08
C LYS A 75 3.86 7.42 -9.49
N LYS A 76 3.79 8.10 -10.63
CA LYS A 76 2.53 8.60 -11.21
C LYS A 76 1.63 7.46 -11.68
N ALA A 77 2.18 6.43 -12.32
CA ALA A 77 1.43 5.26 -12.77
C ALA A 77 0.95 4.40 -11.60
N ALA A 78 1.80 4.17 -10.60
CA ALA A 78 1.44 3.46 -9.37
C ALA A 78 0.39 4.23 -8.56
N ALA A 79 0.48 5.56 -8.51
CA ALA A 79 -0.58 6.38 -7.95
C ALA A 79 -1.87 6.22 -8.75
N ALA A 80 -1.84 6.25 -10.09
CA ALA A 80 -3.03 6.04 -10.93
C ALA A 80 -3.68 4.66 -10.71
N VAL A 81 -2.88 3.60 -10.54
CA VAL A 81 -3.39 2.25 -10.23
C VAL A 81 -3.99 2.17 -8.81
N GLN A 82 -3.35 2.82 -7.82
CA GLN A 82 -3.92 2.92 -6.46
C GLN A 82 -5.21 3.74 -6.43
N ILE A 83 -5.31 4.75 -7.29
CA ILE A 83 -6.49 5.58 -7.46
C ILE A 83 -7.63 4.74 -8.05
N GLU A 84 -7.39 3.96 -9.11
CA GLU A 84 -8.40 3.06 -9.67
C GLU A 84 -8.85 1.97 -8.68
N GLU A 85 -7.95 1.41 -7.85
CA GLU A 85 -8.33 0.41 -6.82
C GLU A 85 -9.07 1.01 -5.61
N VAL A 86 -8.76 2.25 -5.22
CA VAL A 86 -9.36 2.94 -4.07
C VAL A 86 -10.67 3.65 -4.46
N ASP A 87 -10.79 4.23 -5.65
CA ASP A 87 -12.02 4.86 -6.15
C ASP A 87 -13.14 3.83 -6.33
N HIS A 88 -12.82 2.65 -6.89
CA HIS A 88 -13.81 1.56 -7.00
C HIS A 88 -14.30 1.02 -5.65
N SER A 89 -13.54 1.22 -4.57
CA SER A 89 -13.90 0.76 -3.21
C SER A 89 -14.56 1.85 -2.35
N ARG A 90 -14.23 3.13 -2.56
CA ARG A 90 -14.78 4.28 -1.83
C ARG A 90 -16.08 4.82 -2.44
N GLU A 91 -16.18 4.96 -3.77
CA GLU A 91 -17.44 5.36 -4.44
C GLU A 91 -18.54 4.30 -4.30
N ALA A 92 -18.16 3.02 -4.20
CA ALA A 92 -19.12 1.93 -4.05
C ALA A 92 -19.76 1.84 -2.65
N ASN A 93 -19.11 2.36 -1.59
CA ASN A 93 -19.57 2.20 -0.21
C ASN A 93 -20.14 3.48 0.41
N ALA A 94 -19.63 4.67 0.08
CA ALA A 94 -20.08 5.92 0.71
C ALA A 94 -21.42 6.46 0.16
N THR A 95 -21.72 6.24 -1.12
CA THR A 95 -22.90 6.80 -1.80
C THR A 95 -24.11 5.84 -1.81
N ARG A 96 -23.88 4.54 -1.55
CA ARG A 96 -24.89 3.48 -1.71
C ARG A 96 -25.80 3.26 -0.50
N GLU A 97 -25.29 3.38 0.73
CA GLU A 97 -26.11 3.09 1.92
C GLU A 97 -27.07 4.24 2.31
N CYS A 98 -26.76 5.50 1.98
CA CYS A 98 -27.52 6.64 2.50
C CYS A 98 -28.65 7.17 1.58
N PHE A 99 -28.60 6.94 0.26
CA PHE A 99 -29.64 7.44 -0.67
C PHE A 99 -30.72 6.37 -0.97
N LEU A 100 -30.32 5.10 -1.07
CA LEU A 100 -31.21 3.99 -1.45
C LEU A 100 -32.13 3.53 -0.31
N THR A 101 -31.92 4.01 0.91
CA THR A 101 -32.77 3.68 2.08
C THR A 101 -33.89 4.70 2.33
N ARG A 102 -33.92 5.83 1.58
CA ARG A 102 -34.87 6.94 1.78
C ARG A 102 -35.89 7.15 0.65
N LEU A 103 -35.82 6.40 -0.45
CA LEU A 103 -36.76 6.52 -1.57
C LEU A 103 -38.11 5.82 -1.24
N PRO A 104 -39.27 6.44 -1.56
CA PRO A 104 -40.60 5.83 -1.40
C PRO A 104 -40.77 4.53 -2.19
N ARG A 105 -41.61 3.60 -1.68
CA ARG A 105 -41.77 2.25 -2.25
C ARG A 105 -42.27 2.23 -3.70
N ASP A 106 -43.14 3.16 -4.07
CA ASP A 106 -43.70 3.25 -5.44
C ASP A 106 -42.66 3.65 -6.49
N LEU A 107 -41.67 4.47 -6.09
CA LEU A 107 -40.55 4.85 -6.95
C LEU A 107 -39.61 3.66 -7.20
N TRP A 108 -39.49 2.77 -6.22
CA TRP A 108 -38.70 1.56 -6.37
C TRP A 108 -39.29 0.57 -7.37
N ASP A 109 -40.62 0.52 -7.52
CA ASP A 109 -41.25 -0.29 -8.56
C ASP A 109 -40.86 0.18 -9.96
N VAL A 110 -40.82 1.50 -10.17
CA VAL A 110 -40.41 2.12 -11.43
C VAL A 110 -38.92 1.88 -11.70
N VAL A 111 -38.08 2.02 -10.67
CA VAL A 111 -36.64 1.72 -10.76
C VAL A 111 -36.43 0.24 -11.09
N ALA A 112 -37.11 -0.67 -10.40
CA ALA A 112 -37.06 -2.11 -10.67
C ALA A 112 -37.43 -2.49 -12.11
N ASP A 113 -38.37 -1.76 -12.72
CA ASP A 113 -38.79 -2.01 -14.10
C ASP A 113 -37.83 -1.38 -15.13
N LYS A 114 -37.23 -0.23 -14.82
CA LYS A 114 -36.36 0.54 -15.72
C LYS A 114 -34.87 0.22 -15.62
N VAL A 115 -34.40 -0.40 -14.52
CA VAL A 115 -33.02 -0.86 -14.42
C VAL A 115 -32.77 -1.95 -15.46
N ASP A 116 -31.71 -1.78 -16.25
CA ASP A 116 -31.32 -2.73 -17.29
C ASP A 116 -31.14 -4.13 -16.70
N LYS A 117 -31.51 -5.18 -17.44
CA LYS A 117 -31.45 -6.57 -16.96
C LYS A 117 -30.05 -6.95 -16.47
N ASN A 118 -29.01 -6.37 -17.05
CA ASN A 118 -27.61 -6.58 -16.69
C ASN A 118 -27.21 -5.85 -15.39
N ASP A 119 -27.81 -4.70 -15.09
CA ASP A 119 -27.47 -3.88 -13.92
C ASP A 119 -28.26 -4.25 -12.65
N ARG A 120 -29.40 -4.93 -12.79
CA ARG A 120 -30.22 -5.45 -11.66
C ARG A 120 -29.38 -6.30 -10.71
N ALA A 121 -28.38 -6.98 -11.25
CA ALA A 121 -27.43 -7.84 -10.56
C ALA A 121 -26.58 -7.07 -9.54
N ALA A 122 -25.81 -6.10 -10.01
CA ALA A 122 -24.95 -5.27 -9.18
C ALA A 122 -25.77 -4.43 -8.19
N PHE A 123 -26.97 -4.00 -8.61
CA PHE A 123 -27.87 -3.20 -7.79
C PHE A 123 -28.49 -4.01 -6.64
N SER A 124 -28.88 -5.27 -6.89
CA SER A 124 -29.42 -6.16 -5.85
C SER A 124 -28.40 -6.56 -4.79
N MET A 125 -27.12 -6.72 -5.15
CA MET A 125 -26.05 -7.01 -4.20
C MET A 125 -25.78 -5.85 -3.23
N THR A 126 -26.18 -4.64 -3.60
CA THR A 126 -25.84 -3.40 -2.87
C THR A 126 -27.04 -2.71 -2.21
N CYS A 127 -28.28 -3.12 -2.53
CA CYS A 127 -29.50 -2.52 -1.97
C CYS A 127 -30.44 -3.60 -1.40
N VAL A 128 -30.83 -3.44 -0.13
CA VAL A 128 -31.76 -4.36 0.58
C VAL A 128 -33.20 -4.20 0.08
N LEU A 129 -33.71 -2.96 -0.04
CA LEU A 129 -35.07 -2.66 -0.49
C LEU A 129 -35.35 -3.11 -1.93
N PHE A 130 -34.38 -2.91 -2.84
CA PHE A 130 -34.49 -3.40 -4.22
C PHE A 130 -34.64 -4.92 -4.29
N ARG A 131 -33.95 -5.67 -3.42
CA ARG A 131 -34.10 -7.13 -3.32
C ARG A 131 -35.49 -7.56 -2.89
N GLU A 132 -36.11 -6.84 -1.95
CA GLU A 132 -37.45 -7.16 -1.45
C GLU A 132 -38.51 -6.98 -2.54
N ILE A 133 -38.44 -5.89 -3.31
CA ILE A 133 -39.39 -5.60 -4.40
C ILE A 133 -39.19 -6.55 -5.59
N GLN A 134 -37.95 -6.89 -5.94
CA GLN A 134 -37.69 -7.92 -6.96
C GLN A 134 -38.24 -9.30 -6.55
N ARG A 135 -38.19 -9.68 -5.27
CA ARG A 135 -38.81 -10.93 -4.78
C ARG A 135 -40.32 -10.96 -4.97
N GLU A 136 -40.99 -9.82 -4.78
CA GLU A 136 -42.44 -9.70 -4.95
C GLU A 136 -42.85 -9.86 -6.42
N LYS A 137 -42.04 -9.35 -7.36
CA LYS A 137 -42.29 -9.39 -8.81
C LYS A 137 -41.92 -10.73 -9.49
N VAL A 138 -40.84 -11.40 -9.07
CA VAL A 138 -40.32 -12.59 -9.77
C VAL A 138 -40.78 -13.89 -9.10
N LYS A 139 -42.08 -14.22 -9.19
CA LYS A 139 -42.67 -15.45 -8.63
C LYS A 139 -42.49 -16.71 -9.51
N GLY A 140 -41.96 -16.60 -10.73
CA GLY A 140 -42.05 -17.68 -11.74
C GLY A 140 -40.80 -18.55 -12.01
N LYS A 141 -39.58 -18.12 -11.64
CA LYS A 141 -38.32 -18.86 -11.89
C LYS A 141 -37.26 -18.55 -10.83
N ARG A 142 -37.66 -18.68 -9.55
CA ARG A 142 -36.85 -18.28 -8.40
C ARG A 142 -35.83 -19.36 -8.05
N TRP A 143 -34.57 -18.97 -7.89
CA TRP A 143 -33.55 -19.79 -7.21
C TRP A 143 -33.26 -19.22 -5.82
N GLY A 144 -32.75 -20.10 -4.95
CA GLY A 144 -32.70 -19.94 -3.50
C GLY A 144 -31.93 -18.70 -2.99
N PRO A 145 -32.02 -18.43 -1.67
CA PRO A 145 -31.51 -17.21 -1.11
C PRO A 145 -30.01 -17.29 -0.70
N LEU A 146 -29.17 -16.40 -1.23
CA LEU A 146 -27.74 -16.19 -0.94
C LEU A 146 -27.53 -15.30 0.29
N THR A 147 -26.90 -15.81 1.33
CA THR A 147 -26.70 -15.10 2.61
C THR A 147 -25.55 -14.10 2.57
N THR A 148 -25.79 -12.88 2.10
CA THR A 148 -24.78 -11.81 2.17
C THR A 148 -24.41 -11.45 3.62
N ASN A 149 -23.23 -10.85 3.88
CA ASN A 149 -22.72 -10.50 5.23
C ASN A 149 -23.62 -9.53 6.04
N PHE A 150 -24.73 -9.07 5.48
CA PHE A 150 -25.83 -8.43 6.18
C PHE A 150 -26.94 -9.47 6.25
N ASN A 151 -27.41 -9.89 7.44
CA ASN A 151 -28.41 -10.93 7.77
C ASN A 151 -29.68 -11.04 6.88
N THR A 152 -29.53 -11.07 5.55
CA THR A 152 -30.53 -10.92 4.51
C THR A 152 -30.07 -11.73 3.31
N SER A 153 -31.00 -12.48 2.75
CA SER A 153 -30.69 -13.60 1.87
C SER A 153 -31.13 -13.29 0.42
N CYS A 154 -30.23 -12.90 -0.48
CA CYS A 154 -30.50 -12.49 -1.87
C CYS A 154 -31.09 -13.60 -2.74
N THR A 155 -32.17 -13.38 -3.47
CA THR A 155 -32.65 -14.34 -4.48
C THR A 155 -32.22 -13.91 -5.87
N PHE A 156 -31.53 -14.78 -6.60
CA PHE A 156 -31.06 -14.50 -7.96
C PHE A 156 -31.83 -15.28 -9.02
N THR A 157 -31.89 -14.74 -10.24
CA THR A 157 -32.50 -15.39 -11.42
C THR A 157 -31.43 -16.08 -12.26
N TRP A 158 -31.81 -17.02 -13.13
CA TRP A 158 -30.88 -17.66 -14.07
C TRP A 158 -30.13 -16.64 -14.96
N SER A 159 -30.84 -15.61 -15.45
CA SER A 159 -30.27 -14.52 -16.24
C SER A 159 -29.15 -13.76 -15.52
N TRP A 160 -29.16 -13.77 -14.18
CA TRP A 160 -28.08 -13.17 -13.39
C TRP A 160 -26.77 -13.93 -13.55
N PHE A 161 -26.82 -15.27 -13.57
CA PHE A 161 -25.63 -16.10 -13.75
C PHE A 161 -25.08 -15.99 -15.18
N GLU A 162 -25.96 -15.84 -16.18
CA GLU A 162 -25.56 -15.53 -17.57
C GLU A 162 -24.88 -14.15 -17.69
N PHE A 163 -25.35 -13.13 -16.98
CA PHE A 163 -24.68 -11.84 -16.89
C PHE A 163 -23.37 -11.93 -16.09
N ALA A 164 -23.37 -12.62 -14.95
CA ALA A 164 -22.19 -12.78 -14.12
C ALA A 164 -21.06 -13.46 -14.91
N ALA A 165 -21.39 -14.42 -15.77
CA ALA A 165 -20.44 -15.03 -16.69
C ALA A 165 -19.76 -14.03 -17.64
N GLN A 166 -20.39 -12.88 -17.94
CA GLN A 166 -19.83 -11.83 -18.80
C GLN A 166 -18.84 -10.92 -18.08
N LEU A 167 -18.80 -10.94 -16.75
CA LEU A 167 -17.97 -10.06 -15.94
C LEU A 167 -16.46 -10.33 -16.11
N PRO A 168 -15.61 -9.33 -15.81
CA PRO A 168 -14.17 -9.50 -15.77
C PRO A 168 -13.75 -10.63 -14.81
N ARG A 169 -12.66 -11.33 -15.14
CA ARG A 169 -12.16 -12.48 -14.35
C ARG A 169 -11.92 -12.15 -12.87
N CYS A 170 -11.46 -10.94 -12.56
CA CYS A 170 -11.25 -10.49 -11.18
C CYS A 170 -12.55 -10.48 -10.35
N VAL A 171 -13.67 -10.08 -10.97
CA VAL A 171 -14.98 -10.08 -10.32
C VAL A 171 -15.47 -11.51 -10.10
N LEU A 172 -15.25 -12.39 -11.08
CA LEU A 172 -15.58 -13.81 -10.96
C LEU A 172 -14.83 -14.50 -9.80
N HIS A 173 -13.54 -14.20 -9.61
CA HIS A 173 -12.78 -14.73 -8.46
C HIS A 173 -13.42 -14.33 -7.13
N SER A 174 -13.75 -13.04 -7.00
CA SER A 174 -14.36 -12.49 -5.78
C SER A 174 -15.73 -13.12 -5.50
N LEU A 175 -16.52 -13.33 -6.54
CA LEU A 175 -17.84 -13.96 -6.43
C LEU A 175 -17.77 -15.40 -5.90
N VAL A 176 -16.85 -16.20 -6.45
CA VAL A 176 -16.63 -17.59 -6.01
C VAL A 176 -16.14 -17.62 -4.56
N GLN A 177 -15.19 -16.75 -4.20
CA GLN A 177 -14.73 -16.63 -2.81
C GLN A 177 -15.87 -16.26 -1.86
N MET A 178 -16.75 -15.32 -2.25
CA MET A 178 -17.88 -14.89 -1.41
C MET A 178 -18.88 -16.03 -1.19
N ALA A 179 -19.26 -16.75 -2.26
CA ALA A 179 -20.16 -17.90 -2.16
C ALA A 179 -19.57 -19.00 -1.25
N ALA A 180 -18.28 -19.30 -1.41
CA ALA A 180 -17.58 -20.27 -0.56
C ALA A 180 -17.43 -19.80 0.90
N LYS A 181 -17.20 -18.49 1.12
CA LYS A 181 -17.17 -17.89 2.47
C LYS A 181 -18.51 -18.01 3.19
N GLN A 182 -19.62 -18.00 2.46
CA GLN A 182 -20.96 -18.17 3.01
C GLN A 182 -21.38 -19.64 3.13
N ASN A 183 -20.60 -20.56 2.55
CA ASN A 183 -20.93 -21.98 2.42
C ASN A 183 -22.29 -22.21 1.75
N ASP A 184 -22.53 -21.53 0.63
CA ASP A 184 -23.72 -21.73 -0.18
C ASP A 184 -23.45 -22.77 -1.30
N PRO A 185 -23.86 -24.03 -1.13
CA PRO A 185 -23.62 -25.07 -2.13
C PRO A 185 -24.40 -24.84 -3.43
N ILE A 186 -25.59 -24.26 -3.38
CA ILE A 186 -26.45 -24.05 -4.56
C ILE A 186 -25.74 -23.09 -5.52
N THR A 187 -25.24 -21.98 -4.98
CA THR A 187 -24.50 -21.00 -5.76
C THR A 187 -23.19 -21.56 -6.27
N LEU A 188 -22.47 -22.35 -5.47
CA LEU A 188 -21.21 -22.95 -5.90
C LEU A 188 -21.39 -23.94 -7.05
N ASP A 189 -22.42 -24.78 -7.01
CA ASP A 189 -22.73 -25.74 -8.08
C ASP A 189 -23.12 -24.99 -9.37
N LEU A 190 -23.94 -23.95 -9.25
CA LEU A 190 -24.35 -23.16 -10.41
C LEU A 190 -23.19 -22.36 -11.03
N LEU A 191 -22.31 -21.79 -10.20
CA LEU A 191 -21.08 -21.15 -10.67
C LEU A 191 -20.13 -22.16 -11.31
N LYS A 192 -20.09 -23.40 -10.83
CA LYS A 192 -19.30 -24.47 -11.44
C LYS A 192 -19.81 -24.79 -12.83
N GLU A 193 -21.13 -24.94 -13.00
CA GLU A 193 -21.75 -25.21 -14.31
C GLU A 193 -21.58 -24.04 -15.28
N THR A 194 -21.70 -22.80 -14.80
CA THR A 194 -21.70 -21.61 -15.65
C THR A 194 -20.29 -21.11 -15.99
N LEU A 195 -19.34 -21.19 -15.06
CA LEU A 195 -18.00 -20.56 -15.19
C LEU A 195 -16.87 -21.55 -15.47
N ALA A 196 -16.93 -22.76 -14.91
CA ALA A 196 -15.83 -23.72 -14.93
C ALA A 196 -15.54 -24.41 -16.30
N PRO A 197 -16.40 -24.34 -17.34
CA PRO A 197 -16.03 -24.84 -18.67
C PRO A 197 -15.36 -23.80 -19.59
N SER A 198 -15.60 -22.49 -19.42
CA SER A 198 -15.31 -21.49 -20.47
C SER A 198 -14.52 -20.25 -20.03
N ARG A 199 -14.57 -19.87 -18.74
CA ARG A 199 -14.05 -18.58 -18.26
C ARG A 199 -12.97 -18.71 -17.18
N LEU A 200 -13.10 -19.71 -16.31
CA LEU A 200 -12.16 -20.03 -15.24
C LEU A 200 -11.70 -21.48 -15.35
N PRO A 201 -10.38 -21.76 -15.42
CA PRO A 201 -9.88 -23.12 -15.31
C PRO A 201 -10.35 -23.76 -14.00
N VAL A 202 -10.72 -25.04 -14.05
CA VAL A 202 -11.24 -25.79 -12.88
C VAL A 202 -10.33 -25.67 -11.65
N ALA A 203 -9.00 -25.72 -11.85
CA ALA A 203 -8.03 -25.55 -10.77
C ALA A 203 -8.07 -24.16 -10.12
N VAL A 204 -8.32 -23.09 -10.91
CA VAL A 204 -8.48 -21.72 -10.38
C VAL A 204 -9.79 -21.63 -9.62
N PHE A 205 -10.88 -22.18 -10.16
CA PHE A 205 -12.17 -22.20 -9.48
C PHE A 205 -12.10 -22.91 -8.12
N GLN A 206 -11.51 -24.11 -8.07
CA GLN A 206 -11.28 -24.87 -6.83
C GLN A 206 -10.41 -24.07 -5.84
N ARG A 207 -9.37 -23.40 -6.32
CA ARG A 207 -8.53 -22.55 -5.48
C ARG A 207 -9.32 -21.40 -4.83
N GLU A 208 -10.18 -20.73 -5.58
CA GLU A 208 -11.01 -19.63 -5.06
C GLU A 208 -12.06 -20.12 -4.05
N ILE A 209 -12.65 -21.31 -4.27
CA ILE A 209 -13.51 -21.98 -3.28
C ILE A 209 -12.72 -22.25 -2.00
N ALA A 210 -11.52 -22.81 -2.10
CA ALA A 210 -10.70 -23.14 -0.95
C ALA A 210 -10.35 -21.90 -0.11
N LYS A 211 -9.99 -20.78 -0.77
CA LYS A 211 -9.74 -19.50 -0.09
C LYS A 211 -10.99 -18.97 0.63
N GLY A 212 -12.14 -18.98 -0.06
CA GLY A 212 -13.40 -18.53 0.53
C GLY A 212 -13.83 -19.39 1.72
N ALA A 213 -13.76 -20.72 1.57
CA ALA A 213 -14.07 -21.68 2.62
C ALA A 213 -13.16 -21.53 3.85
N ALA A 214 -11.85 -21.32 3.65
CA ALA A 214 -10.91 -21.05 4.72
C ALA A 214 -11.17 -19.71 5.43
N LEU A 215 -11.52 -18.68 4.67
CA LEU A 215 -11.90 -17.38 5.22
C LEU A 215 -13.22 -17.43 6.01
N GLY A 216 -14.15 -18.30 5.61
CA GLY A 216 -15.44 -18.51 6.29
C GLY A 216 -15.41 -19.55 7.42
N GLY A 217 -14.31 -20.26 7.63
CA GLY A 217 -14.21 -21.31 8.65
C GLY A 217 -14.92 -22.63 8.30
N HIS A 218 -15.14 -22.90 7.01
CA HIS A 218 -15.92 -24.07 6.55
C HIS A 218 -15.05 -25.33 6.41
N LEU A 219 -14.57 -25.84 7.56
CA LEU A 219 -13.66 -26.98 7.62
C LEU A 219 -14.19 -28.23 6.89
N ASN A 220 -15.49 -28.51 6.95
CA ASN A 220 -16.07 -29.68 6.29
C ASN A 220 -15.96 -29.59 4.77
N LEU A 221 -16.12 -28.40 4.20
CA LEU A 221 -15.94 -28.16 2.76
C LEU A 221 -14.47 -28.35 2.38
N LEU A 222 -13.53 -27.80 3.16
CA LEU A 222 -12.09 -27.99 2.93
C LEU A 222 -11.68 -29.47 3.01
N LYS A 223 -12.22 -30.23 3.97
CA LYS A 223 -11.97 -31.68 4.07
C LYS A 223 -12.52 -32.46 2.88
N LYS A 224 -13.70 -32.10 2.37
CA LYS A 224 -14.26 -32.70 1.16
C LYS A 224 -13.35 -32.46 -0.05
N MET A 225 -12.87 -31.24 -0.22
CA MET A 225 -11.95 -30.89 -1.31
C MET A 225 -10.58 -31.58 -1.18
N ASP A 226 -10.06 -31.70 0.05
CA ASP A 226 -8.83 -32.44 0.33
C ASP A 226 -8.97 -33.93 0.00
N PHE A 227 -10.08 -34.57 0.40
CA PHE A 227 -10.39 -35.95 0.06
C PHE A 227 -10.50 -36.17 -1.46
N ALA A 228 -11.10 -35.21 -2.17
CA ALA A 228 -11.23 -35.22 -3.62
C ALA A 228 -9.92 -34.88 -4.37
N LYS A 229 -8.82 -34.57 -3.66
CA LYS A 229 -7.55 -34.08 -4.23
C LYS A 229 -7.69 -32.79 -5.06
N GLU A 230 -8.72 -31.99 -4.75
CA GLU A 230 -9.00 -30.70 -5.39
C GLU A 230 -8.35 -29.53 -4.63
N LEU A 231 -7.81 -29.80 -3.43
CA LEU A 231 -7.20 -28.79 -2.59
C LEU A 231 -5.69 -28.78 -2.75
N ASN A 232 -5.14 -27.65 -3.21
CA ASN A 232 -3.72 -27.39 -3.07
C ASN A 232 -3.41 -26.95 -1.63
N ILE A 233 -3.10 -27.92 -0.78
CA ILE A 233 -2.70 -27.69 0.62
C ILE A 233 -1.48 -26.76 0.72
N ASN A 234 -0.58 -26.75 -0.27
CA ASN A 234 0.60 -25.88 -0.34
C ASN A 234 0.31 -24.47 -0.83
N ASP A 235 -0.94 -24.11 -1.13
CA ASP A 235 -1.28 -22.75 -1.50
C ASP A 235 -1.06 -21.79 -0.33
N TYR A 236 -0.13 -20.87 -0.53
CA TYR A 236 0.17 -19.77 0.37
C TYR A 236 -1.09 -18.99 0.78
N TRP A 237 -1.98 -18.75 -0.18
CA TRP A 237 -3.18 -17.95 0.02
C TRP A 237 -4.24 -18.67 0.85
N LEU A 238 -4.25 -20.01 0.86
CA LEU A 238 -5.13 -20.79 1.73
C LEU A 238 -4.82 -20.51 3.21
N CYS A 239 -3.53 -20.47 3.57
CA CYS A 239 -3.10 -20.20 4.94
C CYS A 239 -3.43 -18.76 5.37
N ARG A 240 -3.23 -17.78 4.47
CA ARG A 240 -3.62 -16.38 4.72
C ARG A 240 -5.12 -16.23 4.90
N SER A 241 -5.92 -16.85 4.03
CA SER A 241 -7.38 -16.85 4.15
C SER A 241 -7.84 -17.48 5.46
N ALA A 242 -7.27 -18.61 5.88
CA ALA A 242 -7.59 -19.23 7.17
C ALA A 242 -7.20 -18.34 8.37
N ALA A 243 -6.03 -17.71 8.32
CA ALA A 243 -5.58 -16.80 9.37
C ALA A 243 -6.46 -15.55 9.46
N SER A 244 -6.87 -15.02 8.31
CA SER A 244 -7.82 -13.91 8.16
C SER A 244 -9.24 -14.29 8.59
N GLY A 245 -9.65 -15.57 8.45
CA GLY A 245 -10.94 -16.05 8.96
C GLY A 245 -10.95 -16.33 10.46
N GLY A 246 -9.79 -16.63 11.03
CA GLY A 246 -9.62 -16.86 12.47
C GLY A 246 -10.21 -18.17 13.00
N ASP A 247 -10.77 -19.03 12.16
CA ASP A 247 -11.36 -20.29 12.59
C ASP A 247 -10.30 -21.27 13.13
N LEU A 248 -10.39 -21.53 14.43
CA LEU A 248 -9.42 -22.35 15.15
C LEU A 248 -9.41 -23.80 14.64
N ALA A 249 -10.55 -24.33 14.21
CA ALA A 249 -10.66 -25.70 13.72
C ALA A 249 -9.91 -25.87 12.39
N THR A 250 -10.09 -24.92 11.47
CA THR A 250 -9.38 -24.86 10.18
C THR A 250 -7.88 -24.69 10.38
N ILE A 251 -7.44 -23.80 11.26
CA ILE A 251 -6.02 -23.58 11.55
C ILE A 251 -5.37 -24.84 12.15
N LYS A 252 -6.03 -25.49 13.12
CA LYS A 252 -5.57 -26.77 13.69
C LYS A 252 -5.46 -27.86 12.63
N TRP A 253 -6.45 -27.94 11.76
CA TRP A 253 -6.46 -28.92 10.68
C TRP A 253 -5.33 -28.68 9.67
N LEU A 254 -5.14 -27.44 9.19
CA LEU A 254 -4.03 -27.09 8.29
C LEU A 254 -2.67 -27.41 8.94
N ARG A 255 -2.51 -27.10 10.23
CA ARG A 255 -1.30 -27.47 10.97
C ARG A 255 -1.08 -28.98 11.05
N SER A 256 -2.15 -29.77 11.28
CA SER A 256 -2.08 -31.24 11.27
C SER A 256 -1.63 -31.83 9.92
N LYS A 257 -1.83 -31.08 8.84
CA LYS A 257 -1.33 -31.39 7.49
C LYS A 257 0.11 -30.93 7.26
N GLY A 258 0.83 -30.54 8.32
CA GLY A 258 2.23 -30.10 8.26
C GLY A 258 2.42 -28.69 7.72
N LYS A 259 1.39 -27.84 7.74
CA LYS A 259 1.52 -26.45 7.27
C LYS A 259 2.16 -25.54 8.31
N LEU A 260 3.07 -24.70 7.81
CA LEU A 260 3.72 -23.64 8.57
C LEU A 260 3.04 -22.32 8.22
N PHE A 261 2.69 -21.56 9.25
CA PHE A 261 2.16 -20.22 9.12
C PHE A 261 3.30 -19.22 9.17
N ASP A 262 3.39 -18.38 8.15
CA ASP A 262 4.42 -17.37 8.04
C ASP A 262 4.02 -16.08 8.79
N HIS A 263 4.88 -15.06 8.71
CA HIS A 263 4.63 -13.80 9.39
C HIS A 263 3.43 -13.04 8.81
N PHE A 264 3.11 -13.22 7.52
CA PHE A 264 1.95 -12.61 6.90
C PHE A 264 0.63 -13.20 7.43
N CYS A 265 0.55 -14.51 7.67
CA CYS A 265 -0.60 -15.12 8.34
C CYS A 265 -0.81 -14.52 9.74
N VAL A 266 0.27 -14.30 10.50
CA VAL A 266 0.19 -13.64 11.81
C VAL A 266 -0.31 -12.20 11.68
N MET A 267 0.15 -11.45 10.67
CA MET A 267 -0.31 -10.08 10.41
C MET A 267 -1.81 -10.02 10.08
N ASP A 268 -2.30 -10.92 9.22
CA ASP A 268 -3.70 -10.97 8.81
C ASP A 268 -4.62 -11.31 9.99
N ALA A 269 -4.23 -12.31 10.80
CA ALA A 269 -4.97 -12.67 12.02
C ALA A 269 -4.93 -11.56 13.07
N ALA A 270 -3.79 -10.86 13.20
CA ALA A 270 -3.60 -9.77 14.15
C ALA A 270 -4.47 -8.56 13.80
N GLY A 271 -4.54 -8.20 12.53
CA GLY A 271 -5.40 -7.11 12.05
C GLY A 271 -6.89 -7.36 12.17
N ARG A 272 -7.30 -8.60 12.44
CA ARG A 272 -8.71 -8.99 12.68
C ARG A 272 -8.99 -9.44 14.13
N GLY A 273 -8.00 -9.35 15.00
CA GLY A 273 -8.19 -9.60 16.43
C GLY A 273 -8.25 -11.08 16.81
N HIS A 274 -7.79 -11.98 15.94
CA HIS A 274 -7.87 -13.43 16.18
C HIS A 274 -6.72 -13.92 17.07
N LEU A 275 -6.74 -13.55 18.35
CA LEU A 275 -5.69 -13.88 19.32
C LEU A 275 -5.42 -15.38 19.44
N GLU A 276 -6.48 -16.18 19.58
CA GLU A 276 -6.35 -17.63 19.75
C GLU A 276 -5.83 -18.31 18.47
N ALA A 277 -6.19 -17.79 17.30
CA ALA A 277 -5.61 -18.22 16.03
C ALA A 277 -4.10 -17.96 15.98
N ILE A 278 -3.65 -16.77 16.41
CA ILE A 278 -2.21 -16.43 16.46
C ILE A 278 -1.47 -17.36 17.41
N LYS A 279 -2.02 -17.61 18.61
CA LYS A 279 -1.45 -18.55 19.58
C LYS A 279 -1.34 -19.94 18.98
N GLU A 280 -2.40 -20.43 18.33
CA GLU A 280 -2.44 -21.76 17.71
C GLU A 280 -1.45 -21.91 16.54
N MET A 281 -1.40 -20.93 15.63
CA MET A 281 -0.43 -20.89 14.52
C MET A 281 1.02 -20.95 15.03
N ARG A 282 1.27 -20.42 16.24
CA ARG A 282 2.59 -20.39 16.87
C ARG A 282 2.87 -21.52 17.87
N ARG A 283 1.94 -22.46 18.10
CA ARG A 283 2.20 -23.66 18.94
C ARG A 283 3.13 -24.61 18.18
N SER A 284 4.35 -24.83 18.69
CA SER A 284 5.33 -25.69 18.02
C SER A 284 4.97 -27.18 18.16
N LYS A 285 4.98 -27.88 17.02
CA LYS A 285 5.87 -29.02 16.69
C LYS A 285 5.50 -29.51 15.28
N ALA A 286 6.11 -28.93 14.25
CA ALA A 286 6.48 -29.75 13.10
C ALA A 286 7.79 -30.46 13.49
N PRO A 287 7.86 -31.80 13.47
CA PRO A 287 9.11 -32.50 13.76
C PRO A 287 10.18 -32.07 12.74
N GLY A 288 11.37 -31.68 13.21
CA GLY A 288 12.53 -31.42 12.36
C GLY A 288 12.77 -29.96 11.93
N THR A 289 11.92 -29.00 12.31
CA THR A 289 12.19 -27.59 12.03
C THR A 289 12.69 -26.88 13.30
N GLY A 290 13.96 -26.45 13.28
CA GLY A 290 14.55 -25.66 14.38
C GLY A 290 13.82 -24.33 14.61
N GLU A 291 14.15 -23.62 15.69
CA GLU A 291 13.58 -22.30 16.04
C GLU A 291 13.61 -21.29 14.87
N SER A 292 14.54 -21.47 13.93
CA SER A 292 14.68 -20.71 12.68
C SER A 292 13.48 -20.78 11.73
N ALA A 293 12.57 -21.75 11.86
CA ALA A 293 11.36 -21.86 11.04
C ALA A 293 10.12 -21.18 11.66
N ARG A 294 10.22 -20.72 12.91
CA ARG A 294 9.15 -19.91 13.51
C ARG A 294 9.19 -18.54 12.84
N ALA A 295 8.05 -18.08 12.30
CA ALA A 295 7.96 -16.74 11.72
C ALA A 295 8.57 -15.71 12.68
N ARG A 296 9.69 -15.10 12.25
CA ARG A 296 10.37 -14.04 12.99
C ARG A 296 9.35 -12.96 13.31
N TRP A 297 9.34 -12.47 14.54
CA TRP A 297 8.46 -11.37 14.90
C TRP A 297 8.74 -10.17 13.99
N ASN A 298 7.66 -9.59 13.45
CA ASN A 298 7.70 -8.46 12.54
C ASN A 298 6.82 -7.35 13.12
N CYS A 299 7.29 -6.10 13.06
CA CYS A 299 6.52 -4.93 13.47
C CYS A 299 5.20 -4.76 12.73
N GLY A 300 5.06 -5.38 11.55
CA GLY A 300 3.82 -5.47 10.80
C GLY A 300 2.66 -6.07 11.59
N ALA A 301 2.88 -7.08 12.45
CA ALA A 301 1.78 -7.70 13.22
C ALA A 301 1.25 -6.76 14.31
N VAL A 302 2.12 -5.99 14.95
CA VAL A 302 1.72 -4.95 15.92
C VAL A 302 1.03 -3.80 15.19
N ALA A 303 1.54 -3.41 14.02
CA ALA A 303 0.96 -2.37 13.20
C ALA A 303 -0.46 -2.70 12.73
N THR A 304 -0.71 -3.92 12.23
CA THR A 304 -2.06 -4.33 11.79
C THR A 304 -3.01 -4.54 12.97
N ALA A 305 -2.56 -5.10 14.09
CA ALA A 305 -3.37 -5.18 15.31
C ALA A 305 -3.77 -3.79 15.84
N ALA A 306 -2.86 -2.81 15.73
CA ALA A 306 -3.14 -1.43 16.08
C ALA A 306 -4.17 -0.80 15.13
N GLU A 307 -4.05 -1.07 13.83
CA GLU A 307 -5.03 -0.63 12.83
C GLU A 307 -6.44 -1.16 13.07
N GLY A 308 -6.59 -2.40 13.53
CA GLY A 308 -7.88 -2.99 13.89
C GLY A 308 -8.33 -2.72 15.32
N GLY A 309 -7.53 -2.00 16.12
CA GLY A 309 -7.87 -1.64 17.50
C GLY A 309 -7.85 -2.79 18.49
N HIS A 310 -7.17 -3.89 18.16
CA HIS A 310 -7.17 -5.12 18.96
C HIS A 310 -6.15 -5.06 20.10
N VAL A 311 -6.50 -4.35 21.17
CA VAL A 311 -5.61 -4.11 22.33
C VAL A 311 -5.10 -5.41 22.98
N GLU A 312 -5.94 -6.44 23.11
CA GLU A 312 -5.52 -7.74 23.67
C GLU A 312 -4.43 -8.42 22.80
N VAL A 313 -4.56 -8.33 21.48
CA VAL A 313 -3.56 -8.85 20.55
C VAL A 313 -2.27 -8.04 20.65
N LEU A 314 -2.37 -6.71 20.73
CA LEU A 314 -1.21 -5.83 20.92
C LEU A 314 -0.45 -6.17 22.21
N GLN A 315 -1.17 -6.34 23.32
CA GLN A 315 -0.61 -6.74 24.61
C GLN A 315 0.13 -8.06 24.51
N TRP A 316 -0.51 -9.07 23.92
CA TRP A 316 0.10 -10.39 23.77
C TRP A 316 1.32 -10.36 22.85
N LEU A 317 1.27 -9.64 21.73
CA LEU A 317 2.41 -9.48 20.82
C LEU A 317 3.59 -8.79 21.51
N ARG A 318 3.31 -7.75 22.32
CA ARG A 318 4.34 -7.01 23.07
C ARG A 318 5.01 -7.88 24.13
N GLN A 319 4.23 -8.63 24.91
CA GLN A 319 4.75 -9.58 25.91
C GLN A 319 5.64 -10.66 25.29
N ASN A 320 5.38 -11.04 24.03
CA ASN A 320 6.17 -12.04 23.32
C ASN A 320 7.39 -11.47 22.57
N GLY A 321 7.72 -10.19 22.78
CA GLY A 321 8.91 -9.55 22.22
C GLY A 321 8.78 -9.12 20.75
N CYS A 322 7.55 -8.91 20.26
CA CYS A 322 7.36 -8.38 18.91
C CYS A 322 7.88 -6.92 18.82
N PRO A 323 8.72 -6.58 17.83
CA PRO A 323 9.20 -5.21 17.68
C PRO A 323 8.04 -4.30 17.28
N TRP A 324 8.14 -3.04 17.66
CA TRP A 324 7.16 -2.01 17.33
C TRP A 324 7.87 -0.71 16.94
N GLY A 325 7.12 0.23 16.37
CA GLY A 325 7.67 1.52 15.96
C GLY A 325 6.57 2.52 15.63
N ASN A 326 6.93 3.60 14.94
CA ASN A 326 5.99 4.67 14.56
C ASN A 326 4.74 4.14 13.84
N SER A 327 4.88 3.02 13.12
CA SER A 327 3.80 2.34 12.43
C SER A 327 2.69 1.83 13.33
N THR A 328 2.99 1.46 14.56
CA THR A 328 1.96 1.07 15.53
C THR A 328 1.05 2.27 15.83
N CYS A 329 1.64 3.42 16.16
CA CYS A 329 0.87 4.62 16.49
C CYS A 329 0.10 5.18 15.29
N TYR A 330 0.74 5.31 14.12
CA TYR A 330 0.03 5.88 12.96
C TYR A 330 -1.06 4.96 12.41
N ASN A 331 -0.94 3.64 12.55
CA ASN A 331 -2.00 2.73 12.13
C ASN A 331 -3.17 2.70 13.14
N ALA A 332 -2.90 2.73 14.45
CA ALA A 332 -3.96 2.95 15.44
C ALA A 332 -4.72 4.26 15.19
N ALA A 333 -3.99 5.32 14.83
CA ALA A 333 -4.59 6.59 14.46
C ALA A 333 -5.42 6.51 13.17
N ARG A 334 -4.94 5.76 12.16
CA ARG A 334 -5.68 5.52 10.90
C ARG A 334 -7.02 4.83 11.11
N GLY A 335 -7.08 3.84 12.01
CA GLY A 335 -8.31 3.12 12.37
C GLY A 335 -9.18 3.84 13.41
N GLY A 336 -8.73 4.97 13.95
CA GLY A 336 -9.47 5.73 14.97
C GLY A 336 -9.46 5.10 16.35
N HIS A 337 -8.55 4.14 16.60
CA HIS A 337 -8.54 3.35 17.83
C HIS A 337 -7.75 4.05 18.94
N LEU A 338 -8.41 5.00 19.60
CA LEU A 338 -7.84 5.78 20.69
C LEU A 338 -7.31 4.92 21.84
N ASP A 339 -8.00 3.85 22.21
CA ASP A 339 -7.59 2.99 23.32
C ASP A 339 -6.30 2.22 23.02
N ALA A 340 -6.13 1.74 21.78
CA ALA A 340 -4.90 1.13 21.31
C ALA A 340 -3.73 2.13 21.34
N LEU A 341 -3.99 3.38 20.95
CA LEU A 341 -2.99 4.44 20.96
C LEU A 341 -2.58 4.85 22.40
N LYS A 342 -3.55 5.00 23.30
CA LYS A 342 -3.33 5.22 24.74
C LYS A 342 -2.49 4.12 25.36
N TRP A 343 -2.86 2.86 25.10
CA TRP A 343 -2.14 1.70 25.59
C TRP A 343 -0.69 1.65 25.05
N ALA A 344 -0.48 1.92 23.76
CA ALA A 344 0.85 1.90 23.17
C ALA A 344 1.76 3.02 23.74
N ARG A 345 1.17 4.18 24.06
CA ARG A 345 1.88 5.32 24.66
C ARG A 345 2.10 5.18 26.17
N SER A 346 1.39 4.29 26.86
CA SER A 346 1.57 4.05 28.29
C SER A 346 2.67 3.03 28.63
N GLN A 347 3.31 2.39 27.64
CA GLN A 347 4.40 1.43 27.88
C GLN A 347 5.74 2.11 28.19
N ASP A 348 6.71 1.32 28.65
CA ASP A 348 8.08 1.76 28.89
C ASP A 348 9.09 0.91 28.07
N PRO A 349 9.89 1.51 27.15
CA PRO A 349 9.73 2.88 26.66
C PRO A 349 8.42 3.03 25.87
N PRO A 350 7.84 4.25 25.80
CA PRO A 350 6.57 4.45 25.12
C PRO A 350 6.74 4.30 23.60
N CYS A 351 5.70 3.77 22.93
CA CYS A 351 5.77 3.58 21.48
C CYS A 351 6.07 4.92 20.79
N PRO A 352 7.07 4.98 19.89
CA PRO A 352 7.39 6.22 19.22
C PRO A 352 6.26 6.60 18.26
N TRP A 353 6.09 7.90 18.05
CA TRP A 353 5.11 8.47 17.15
C TRP A 353 5.72 9.64 16.36
N GLY A 354 5.05 10.06 15.30
CA GLY A 354 5.51 11.16 14.45
C GLY A 354 4.36 11.85 13.74
N TYR A 355 4.66 12.79 12.85
CA TYR A 355 3.63 13.60 12.18
C TYR A 355 2.61 12.77 11.37
N MET A 356 3.02 11.57 10.92
CA MET A 356 2.14 10.61 10.26
C MET A 356 1.00 10.12 11.16
N THR A 357 1.18 10.10 12.48
CA THR A 357 0.13 9.74 13.43
C THR A 357 -1.03 10.73 13.36
N CYS A 358 -0.73 12.03 13.42
CA CYS A 358 -1.74 13.07 13.21
C CYS A 358 -2.32 13.05 11.79
N ALA A 359 -1.47 12.82 10.77
CA ALA A 359 -1.92 12.79 9.38
C ALA A 359 -2.89 11.64 9.07
N TYR A 360 -2.69 10.44 9.62
CA TYR A 360 -3.62 9.34 9.41
C TYR A 360 -4.86 9.41 10.30
N ALA A 361 -4.78 10.00 11.51
CA ALA A 361 -5.98 10.40 12.23
C ALA A 361 -6.83 11.38 11.40
N ALA A 362 -6.17 12.33 10.73
CA ALA A 362 -6.80 13.30 9.84
C ALA A 362 -7.45 12.63 8.62
N GLN A 363 -6.77 11.69 7.97
CA GLN A 363 -7.29 10.93 6.84
C GLN A 363 -8.59 10.17 7.17
N GLY A 364 -8.65 9.57 8.36
CA GLY A 364 -9.83 8.85 8.86
C GLY A 364 -10.89 9.74 9.52
N GLY A 365 -10.64 11.04 9.67
CA GLY A 365 -11.57 11.98 10.33
C GLY A 365 -11.67 11.79 11.84
N HIS A 366 -10.69 11.13 12.46
CA HIS A 366 -10.72 10.74 13.87
C HIS A 366 -10.30 11.90 14.79
N LEU A 367 -11.15 12.90 14.93
CA LEU A 367 -10.87 14.13 15.68
C LEU A 367 -10.51 13.87 17.16
N GLU A 368 -11.17 12.92 17.82
CA GLU A 368 -10.88 12.59 19.23
C GLU A 368 -9.48 11.98 19.42
N VAL A 369 -8.99 11.24 18.43
CA VAL A 369 -7.60 10.75 18.41
C VAL A 369 -6.63 11.92 18.30
N LEU A 370 -6.91 12.89 17.41
CA LEU A 370 -6.04 14.06 17.26
C LEU A 370 -6.02 14.92 18.53
N LYS A 371 -7.19 15.23 19.11
CA LYS A 371 -7.30 15.99 20.38
C LYS A 371 -6.47 15.36 21.47
N TRP A 372 -6.59 14.05 21.66
CA TRP A 372 -5.80 13.33 22.64
C TRP A 372 -4.30 13.31 22.32
N ALA A 373 -3.91 13.10 21.06
CA ALA A 373 -2.50 13.09 20.67
C ALA A 373 -1.83 14.46 20.87
N ARG A 374 -2.59 15.55 20.68
CA ARG A 374 -2.14 16.93 20.90
C ARG A 374 -2.12 17.34 22.38
N SER A 375 -2.84 16.64 23.26
CA SER A 375 -2.82 16.90 24.70
C SER A 375 -1.69 16.21 25.48
N GLN A 376 -0.87 15.38 24.81
CA GLN A 376 0.27 14.72 25.45
C GLN A 376 1.49 15.65 25.59
N ASP A 377 2.46 15.25 26.41
CA ASP A 377 3.72 15.96 26.61
C ASP A 377 4.94 15.05 26.31
N PRO A 378 5.78 15.35 25.30
CA PRO A 378 5.56 16.38 24.28
C PRO A 378 4.38 16.03 23.37
N PRO A 379 3.69 17.03 22.80
CA PRO A 379 2.52 16.76 21.97
C PRO A 379 2.92 16.11 20.65
N CYS A 380 2.07 15.25 20.11
CA CYS A 380 2.36 14.60 18.83
C CYS A 380 2.59 15.66 17.75
N PRO A 381 3.71 15.60 16.99
CA PRO A 381 3.95 16.56 15.93
C PRO A 381 2.88 16.42 14.83
N TRP A 382 2.65 17.50 14.12
CA TRP A 382 1.79 17.56 12.94
C TRP A 382 2.45 18.42 11.85
N SER A 383 1.92 18.37 10.63
CA SER A 383 2.48 19.10 9.49
C SER A 383 1.40 19.47 8.48
N ALA A 384 1.77 20.17 7.40
CA ALA A 384 0.85 20.47 6.30
C ALA A 384 0.21 19.23 5.67
N VAL A 385 0.86 18.06 5.81
CA VAL A 385 0.30 16.77 5.43
C VAL A 385 -0.97 16.47 6.23
N THR A 386 -1.04 16.83 7.51
CA THR A 386 -2.21 16.61 8.37
C THR A 386 -3.46 17.31 7.83
N CYS A 387 -3.37 18.60 7.51
CA CYS A 387 -4.48 19.32 6.87
C CYS A 387 -4.80 18.75 5.49
N SER A 388 -3.78 18.35 4.72
CA SER A 388 -4.01 17.82 3.38
C SER A 388 -4.71 16.45 3.39
N GLU A 389 -4.40 15.57 4.33
CA GLU A 389 -5.11 14.29 4.51
C GLU A 389 -6.53 14.48 5.05
N ALA A 390 -6.77 15.44 5.96
CA ALA A 390 -8.14 15.78 6.37
C ALA A 390 -8.97 16.31 5.20
N ALA A 391 -8.36 17.13 4.34
CA ALA A 391 -9.00 17.65 3.14
C ALA A 391 -9.31 16.57 2.11
N ASP A 392 -8.40 15.60 1.92
CA ASP A 392 -8.61 14.42 1.06
C ASP A 392 -9.81 13.57 1.49
N GLY A 393 -10.03 13.44 2.81
CA GLY A 393 -11.16 12.71 3.38
C GLY A 393 -12.43 13.53 3.60
N GLY A 394 -12.43 14.83 3.29
CA GLY A 394 -13.59 15.70 3.43
C GLY A 394 -13.93 16.10 4.87
N HIS A 395 -12.97 16.01 5.78
CA HIS A 395 -13.20 16.17 7.22
C HIS A 395 -13.16 17.64 7.64
N LEU A 396 -14.18 18.41 7.25
CA LEU A 396 -14.25 19.86 7.49
C LEU A 396 -14.15 20.25 8.98
N GLU A 397 -14.87 19.56 9.87
CA GLU A 397 -14.82 19.83 11.31
C GLU A 397 -13.43 19.57 11.90
N PHE A 398 -12.70 18.61 11.34
CA PHE A 398 -11.32 18.34 11.72
C PHE A 398 -10.40 19.52 11.35
N LEU A 399 -10.56 20.08 10.14
CA LEU A 399 -9.81 21.24 9.68
C LEU A 399 -10.12 22.50 10.49
N LYS A 400 -11.40 22.74 10.81
CA LYS A 400 -11.82 23.85 11.68
C LYS A 400 -11.14 23.75 13.05
N TRP A 401 -11.13 22.56 13.65
CA TRP A 401 -10.46 22.35 14.93
C TRP A 401 -8.94 22.54 14.81
N ALA A 402 -8.30 21.99 13.77
CA ALA A 402 -6.86 22.14 13.56
C ALA A 402 -6.45 23.61 13.36
N ARG A 403 -7.34 24.42 12.77
CA ARG A 403 -7.15 25.86 12.57
C ARG A 403 -7.36 26.68 13.85
N SER A 404 -8.14 26.19 14.81
CA SER A 404 -8.38 26.89 16.09
C SER A 404 -7.29 26.70 17.14
N GLN A 405 -6.28 25.85 16.88
CA GLN A 405 -5.17 25.63 17.80
C GLN A 405 -4.11 26.73 17.72
N ASP A 406 -3.26 26.82 18.76
CA ASP A 406 -2.14 27.76 18.83
C ASP A 406 -0.80 27.03 19.09
N PRO A 407 0.18 27.07 18.16
CA PRO A 407 0.05 27.55 16.79
C PRO A 407 -0.89 26.65 15.97
N PRO A 408 -1.59 27.19 14.96
CA PRO A 408 -2.49 26.39 14.13
C PRO A 408 -1.71 25.37 13.31
N CYS A 409 -2.36 24.25 12.96
CA CYS A 409 -1.74 23.27 12.08
C CYS A 409 -1.41 23.95 10.73
N PRO A 410 -0.16 23.84 10.23
CA PRO A 410 0.17 24.39 8.93
C PRO A 410 -0.66 23.71 7.84
N TRP A 411 -0.92 24.44 6.77
CA TRP A 411 -1.52 23.95 5.53
C TRP A 411 -0.70 24.40 4.33
N SER A 412 -0.99 23.88 3.15
CA SER A 412 -0.26 24.20 1.91
C SER A 412 -1.18 24.09 0.70
N GLU A 413 -0.68 24.43 -0.49
CA GLU A 413 -1.42 24.23 -1.75
C GLU A 413 -1.95 22.80 -1.91
N SER A 414 -1.26 21.81 -1.34
CA SER A 414 -1.70 20.42 -1.34
C SER A 414 -3.02 20.20 -0.58
N THR A 415 -3.39 21.07 0.36
CA THR A 415 -4.65 20.97 1.10
C THR A 415 -5.84 21.21 0.18
N CYS A 416 -5.82 22.29 -0.60
CA CYS A 416 -6.85 22.54 -1.61
C CYS A 416 -6.82 21.50 -2.74
N ALA A 417 -5.62 21.13 -3.22
CA ALA A 417 -5.50 20.11 -4.28
C ALA A 417 -6.08 18.75 -3.86
N ARG A 418 -5.95 18.37 -2.58
CA ARG A 418 -6.53 17.13 -2.04
C ARG A 418 -8.02 17.21 -1.76
N ALA A 419 -8.54 18.35 -1.31
CA ALA A 419 -9.99 18.55 -1.28
C ALA A 419 -10.60 18.42 -2.69
N ALA A 420 -9.93 18.96 -3.72
CA ALA A 420 -10.33 18.78 -5.11
C ALA A 420 -10.22 17.32 -5.58
N CYS A 421 -9.19 16.61 -5.12
CA CYS A 421 -8.97 15.19 -5.39
C CYS A 421 -10.06 14.28 -4.82
N GLY A 422 -10.57 14.58 -3.61
CA GLY A 422 -11.64 13.83 -2.94
C GLY A 422 -13.06 14.32 -3.26
N GLY A 423 -13.21 15.35 -4.10
CA GLY A 423 -14.53 15.86 -4.48
C GLY A 423 -15.21 16.74 -3.41
N HIS A 424 -14.45 17.24 -2.44
CA HIS A 424 -14.94 17.99 -1.28
C HIS A 424 -14.98 19.50 -1.51
N LEU A 425 -16.00 19.97 -2.26
CA LEU A 425 -16.19 21.38 -2.61
C LEU A 425 -16.43 22.28 -1.39
N ASP A 426 -17.10 21.78 -0.36
CA ASP A 426 -17.34 22.46 0.91
C ASP A 426 -16.04 22.79 1.64
N VAL A 427 -15.09 21.84 1.67
CA VAL A 427 -13.76 22.04 2.23
C VAL A 427 -12.98 23.09 1.44
N LEU A 428 -13.03 23.07 0.10
CA LEU A 428 -12.40 24.08 -0.75
C LEU A 428 -12.94 25.49 -0.48
N LYS A 429 -14.27 25.64 -0.49
CA LYS A 429 -14.93 26.93 -0.20
C LYS A 429 -14.56 27.44 1.19
N TRP A 430 -14.59 26.56 2.18
CA TRP A 430 -14.21 26.92 3.53
C TRP A 430 -12.74 27.34 3.62
N ALA A 431 -11.80 26.56 3.08
CA ALA A 431 -10.36 26.85 3.12
C ALA A 431 -10.01 28.18 2.43
N ARG A 432 -10.75 28.55 1.39
CA ARG A 432 -10.64 29.84 0.68
C ARG A 432 -11.24 31.02 1.44
N SER A 433 -12.21 30.79 2.32
CA SER A 433 -12.85 31.82 3.14
C SER A 433 -12.06 32.22 4.40
N GLN A 434 -10.97 31.53 4.71
CA GLN A 434 -10.16 31.79 5.90
C GLN A 434 -9.21 32.99 5.71
N ASP A 435 -8.72 33.56 6.81
CA ASP A 435 -7.73 34.64 6.81
C ASP A 435 -6.47 34.27 7.63
N PRO A 436 -5.27 34.18 6.99
CA PRO A 436 -5.06 34.19 5.55
C PRO A 436 -5.69 32.96 4.88
N PRO A 437 -6.12 33.04 3.62
CA PRO A 437 -6.70 31.89 2.93
C PRO A 437 -5.65 30.81 2.69
N CYS A 438 -6.09 29.56 2.60
CA CYS A 438 -5.17 28.47 2.23
C CYS A 438 -4.58 28.76 0.84
N PRO A 439 -3.24 28.69 0.67
CA PRO A 439 -2.61 28.72 -0.64
C PRO A 439 -3.24 27.65 -1.54
N TRP A 440 -3.40 27.96 -2.82
CA TRP A 440 -3.92 27.00 -3.78
C TRP A 440 -3.42 27.30 -5.19
N SER A 441 -3.29 26.25 -5.99
CA SER A 441 -3.07 26.33 -7.42
C SER A 441 -4.36 25.93 -8.13
N ARG A 442 -4.94 26.88 -8.88
CA ARG A 442 -6.18 26.68 -9.63
C ARG A 442 -6.04 25.51 -10.61
N ASP A 443 -4.95 25.51 -11.38
CA ASP A 443 -4.64 24.47 -12.38
C ASP A 443 -4.49 23.10 -11.73
N GLU A 444 -3.76 23.00 -10.62
CA GLU A 444 -3.57 21.72 -9.93
C GLU A 444 -4.89 21.21 -9.34
N CYS A 445 -5.70 22.08 -8.72
CA CYS A 445 -7.02 21.69 -8.20
C CYS A 445 -7.96 21.23 -9.32
N ARG A 446 -8.00 21.96 -10.44
CA ARG A 446 -8.78 21.60 -11.64
C ARG A 446 -8.35 20.27 -12.23
N ARG A 447 -7.03 20.07 -12.38
CA ARG A 447 -6.44 18.83 -12.91
C ARG A 447 -6.75 17.64 -12.01
N ARG A 448 -6.67 17.81 -10.69
CA ARG A 448 -7.03 16.77 -9.71
C ARG A 448 -8.52 16.45 -9.78
N ALA A 449 -9.39 17.44 -9.74
CA ALA A 449 -10.83 17.22 -9.87
C ALA A 449 -11.19 16.48 -11.18
N SER A 450 -10.54 16.84 -12.30
CA SER A 450 -10.75 16.19 -13.60
C SER A 450 -10.29 14.73 -13.64
N MET A 451 -9.16 14.40 -13.02
CA MET A 451 -8.66 13.01 -12.97
C MET A 451 -9.65 12.05 -12.29
N TYR A 452 -10.43 12.55 -11.32
CA TYR A 452 -11.35 11.75 -10.50
C TYR A 452 -12.82 12.06 -10.82
N GLY A 453 -13.10 12.76 -11.93
CA GLY A 453 -14.47 13.00 -12.41
C GLY A 453 -15.31 13.97 -11.57
N HIS A 454 -14.71 14.82 -10.75
CA HIS A 454 -15.40 15.77 -9.88
C HIS A 454 -15.79 17.07 -10.61
N GLN A 455 -16.76 16.98 -11.53
CA GLN A 455 -17.17 18.09 -12.40
C GLN A 455 -17.66 19.32 -11.63
N HIS A 456 -18.39 19.13 -10.51
CA HIS A 456 -18.89 20.22 -9.67
C HIS A 456 -17.79 21.12 -9.09
N ILE A 457 -16.57 20.59 -8.93
CA ILE A 457 -15.41 21.38 -8.49
C ILE A 457 -14.82 22.15 -9.67
N ILE A 458 -14.73 21.53 -10.85
CA ILE A 458 -14.25 22.20 -12.07
C ILE A 458 -15.16 23.39 -12.40
N ASP A 459 -16.47 23.18 -12.39
CA ASP A 459 -17.45 24.23 -12.67
C ASP A 459 -17.32 25.40 -11.68
N TRP A 460 -17.11 25.09 -10.38
CA TRP A 460 -16.89 26.11 -9.37
C TRP A 460 -15.57 26.87 -9.54
N ILE A 461 -14.50 26.17 -9.94
CA ILE A 461 -13.20 26.79 -10.22
C ILE A 461 -13.29 27.72 -11.44
N ASP A 462 -13.92 27.25 -12.52
CA ASP A 462 -14.06 27.98 -13.77
C ASP A 462 -14.99 29.21 -13.59
N GLN A 463 -16.01 29.14 -12.71
CA GLN A 463 -16.83 30.29 -12.31
C GLN A 463 -16.00 31.41 -11.65
N GLN A 464 -15.03 31.06 -10.79
CA GLN A 464 -14.16 32.05 -10.15
C GLN A 464 -13.19 32.73 -11.12
N GLU A 465 -12.89 32.10 -12.26
CA GLU A 465 -12.06 32.71 -13.32
C GLU A 465 -12.80 33.82 -14.05
N VAL A 466 -14.09 33.60 -14.35
CA VAL A 466 -14.96 34.60 -14.99
C VAL A 466 -15.10 35.83 -14.08
N GLU A 467 -15.30 35.64 -12.78
CA GLU A 467 -15.42 36.75 -11.82
C GLU A 467 -14.10 37.54 -11.71
N SER A 468 -12.94 36.87 -11.68
CA SER A 468 -11.63 37.55 -11.57
C SER A 468 -11.15 38.29 -12.84
N ASN A 469 -11.74 38.00 -14.00
CA ASN A 469 -11.41 38.64 -15.28
C ASN A 469 -12.38 39.79 -15.63
N VAL A 470 -13.41 40.03 -14.81
CA VAL A 470 -14.45 41.05 -15.02
C VAL A 470 -14.30 42.23 -14.04
N GLU A 471 -13.57 42.07 -12.94
CA GLU A 471 -13.07 43.16 -12.06
C GLU A 471 -11.72 43.70 -12.54
#